data_AF-A0A8C0VQ72-F1
#
_entry.id   AF-A0A8C0VQ72-F1
#
_cell.length_a   1.000
_cell.length_b   1.000
_cell.length_c   1.000
_cell.angle_alpha   90.00
_cell.angle_beta   90.00
_cell.angle_gamma   90.00
#
_symmetry.space_group_name_H-M   'P 1'
#
loop_
_entity.id
_entity.type
_entity.pdbx_description
1 polymer ?
#
loop_
_entity_poly.entity_id
_entity_poly.type
_entity_poly.pdbx_seq_one_letter_code
_entity_poly.pdbx_strand_id
1 'polypeptide(L)'
;MQRGLLGCRGLGWGTRGLIGVQEVQAGCRGSGCGSGWPSRLQGARLGSRIPRPGTCLMRFLPTEAEAKALRQYERERKPLEELADEDRFMLQFSKVERLPQRMAIMAFLGNFAENIQMLTPQLNAIIAASASVKSSQKLKHMLEIILALGNYMNSSKRGAVYGFKLQSLDLLLDTKSTDRKMTLLHFIALTVREKYPELATFWQELHFVEKAAAVSLENVLLDVKELGRGMELLRRECGQHESAVLRGFLGGSEGQLERLQRDARTAEDAYNTVVRYFGESPKTTPPSVFFPVFVRFIHSYKDAEQENETRKKQEEVMREKLLAQEAKKQEKRNKWQQQELIAELRRRQAKDHRPMYEGKDGTIEDIITGLTLCCLYSGGVTWAPLRPGQASLALSLTVPSIPQPEGGSACS
;
A
#
# COMPACT_ATOMS: atom_id res chain seq x y z
N MET A 1 16.13 -54.73 38.48
CA MET A 1 15.05 -55.23 37.60
C MET A 1 14.37 -53.99 37.02
N GLN A 2 14.55 -53.65 35.72
CA GLN A 2 13.66 -54.02 34.59
C GLN A 2 12.16 -53.72 34.89
N ARG A 3 11.38 -52.88 34.18
CA ARG A 3 11.47 -51.97 32.99
C ARG A 3 10.41 -50.84 33.19
N GLY A 4 10.29 -49.71 32.46
CA GLY A 4 11.05 -49.07 31.37
C GLY A 4 10.16 -48.09 30.53
N LEU A 5 10.75 -47.12 29.83
CA LEU A 5 10.15 -46.18 28.82
C LEU A 5 9.22 -45.06 29.38
N LEU A 6 9.64 -43.78 29.41
CA LEU A 6 9.54 -42.74 28.34
C LEU A 6 8.09 -42.31 28.01
N GLY A 7 7.67 -41.04 28.08
CA GLY A 7 8.32 -39.79 28.51
C GLY A 7 7.91 -38.59 27.64
N CYS A 8 7.19 -37.60 28.19
CA CYS A 8 6.85 -36.34 27.49
C CYS A 8 6.83 -35.13 28.46
N ARG A 9 7.54 -34.06 28.08
CA ARG A 9 7.55 -32.73 28.69
C ARG A 9 7.33 -31.68 27.60
N GLY A 10 6.86 -30.49 27.99
CA GLY A 10 7.33 -29.24 27.39
C GLY A 10 6.28 -28.43 26.63
N LEU A 11 6.09 -27.18 27.08
CA LEU A 11 5.26 -26.14 26.47
C LEU A 11 6.13 -25.12 25.70
N GLY A 12 5.49 -24.34 24.82
CA GLY A 12 6.10 -23.30 23.97
C GLY A 12 6.47 -23.85 22.59
N TRP A 13 6.37 -23.10 21.49
CA TRP A 13 6.30 -21.65 21.29
C TRP A 13 5.13 -21.28 20.33
N GLY A 14 4.78 -20.00 20.22
CA GLY A 14 3.66 -19.54 19.37
C GLY A 14 4.06 -19.05 17.98
N THR A 15 3.09 -19.02 17.05
CA THR A 15 3.06 -18.08 15.92
C THR A 15 1.62 -17.89 15.41
N ARG A 16 1.33 -16.72 14.84
CA ARG A 16 0.02 -16.40 14.24
C ARG A 16 -0.14 -17.12 12.90
N GLY A 17 -1.29 -17.74 12.66
CA GLY A 17 -1.66 -18.26 11.35
C GLY A 17 -3.10 -18.78 11.30
N LEU A 18 -3.87 -18.30 10.32
CA LEU A 18 -5.09 -18.94 9.80
C LEU A 18 -6.18 -19.29 10.82
N ILE A 19 -6.94 -18.28 11.28
CA ILE A 19 -8.29 -18.51 11.80
C ILE A 19 -9.26 -18.47 10.61
N GLY A 20 -9.83 -19.63 10.27
CA GLY A 20 -10.81 -19.73 9.20
C GLY A 20 -11.51 -21.09 9.14
N VAL A 21 -12.82 -21.08 9.39
CA VAL A 21 -13.79 -22.16 9.09
C VAL A 21 -13.69 -23.43 9.95
N GLN A 22 -14.35 -23.44 11.12
CA GLN A 22 -15.06 -24.63 11.63
C GLN A 22 -15.94 -24.34 12.89
N GLU A 23 -17.03 -23.57 12.77
CA GLU A 23 -18.09 -23.60 13.81
C GLU A 23 -19.47 -23.03 13.38
N VAL A 24 -20.15 -23.67 12.43
CA VAL A 24 -21.63 -23.57 12.29
C VAL A 24 -22.19 -24.93 11.84
N GLN A 25 -22.23 -25.91 12.75
CA GLN A 25 -22.80 -27.23 12.44
C GLN A 25 -23.62 -27.84 13.60
N ALA A 26 -24.32 -26.99 14.35
CA ALA A 26 -25.29 -27.38 15.37
C ALA A 26 -26.52 -26.46 15.29
N GLY A 27 -27.55 -26.86 14.52
CA GLY A 27 -28.75 -26.01 14.35
C GLY A 27 -29.75 -26.39 13.26
N CYS A 28 -29.77 -27.64 12.77
CA CYS A 28 -30.80 -28.13 11.83
C CYS A 28 -31.00 -29.66 11.94
N ARG A 29 -31.32 -30.15 13.15
CA ARG A 29 -31.92 -31.47 13.36
C ARG A 29 -33.27 -31.26 14.05
N GLY A 30 -34.32 -30.96 13.28
CA GLY A 30 -35.58 -30.50 13.86
C GLY A 30 -36.76 -30.25 12.91
N SER A 31 -36.81 -30.87 11.73
CA SER A 31 -38.04 -31.02 10.94
C SER A 31 -37.81 -32.05 9.83
N GLY A 32 -38.82 -32.88 9.54
CA GLY A 32 -38.64 -34.10 8.75
C GLY A 32 -38.57 -33.84 7.24
N CYS A 33 -37.37 -33.88 6.66
CA CYS A 33 -37.14 -34.07 5.22
C CYS A 33 -36.22 -35.28 5.01
N GLY A 34 -36.78 -36.48 5.21
CA GLY A 34 -36.09 -37.75 4.95
C GLY A 34 -36.30 -38.23 3.51
N SER A 35 -35.30 -38.95 2.98
CA SER A 35 -35.33 -39.78 1.75
C SER A 35 -35.90 -39.13 0.48
N GLY A 36 -35.03 -38.72 -0.44
CA GLY A 36 -35.46 -38.24 -1.77
C GLY A 36 -34.38 -37.70 -2.71
N TRP A 37 -33.09 -38.03 -2.49
CA TRP A 37 -31.98 -37.60 -3.35
C TRP A 37 -31.22 -38.82 -3.89
N PRO A 38 -31.19 -39.04 -5.22
CA PRO A 38 -30.54 -40.22 -5.81
C PRO A 38 -29.04 -40.28 -5.51
N SER A 39 -28.51 -41.50 -5.47
CA SER A 39 -27.15 -41.79 -4.95
C SER A 39 -26.05 -41.10 -5.77
N ARG A 40 -26.34 -40.78 -7.03
CA ARG A 40 -25.45 -40.07 -7.96
C ARG A 40 -25.16 -38.61 -7.54
N LEU A 41 -25.97 -38.01 -6.66
CA LEU A 41 -25.76 -36.64 -6.17
C LEU A 41 -24.92 -36.55 -4.89
N GLN A 42 -24.68 -37.67 -4.20
CA GLN A 42 -23.89 -37.69 -2.95
C GLN A 42 -22.36 -37.76 -3.19
N GLY A 43 -21.91 -38.03 -4.43
CA GLY A 43 -20.49 -38.16 -4.78
C GLY A 43 -19.73 -36.84 -4.98
N ALA A 44 -20.42 -35.70 -5.09
CA ALA A 44 -19.79 -34.41 -5.31
C ALA A 44 -19.29 -33.81 -3.99
N ARG A 45 -18.03 -34.08 -3.62
CA ARG A 45 -17.33 -33.44 -2.48
C ARG A 45 -17.06 -31.96 -2.79
N LEU A 46 -18.11 -31.15 -2.68
CA LEU A 46 -18.13 -29.73 -3.01
C LEU A 46 -17.39 -28.90 -1.96
N GLY A 47 -16.26 -28.32 -2.36
CA GLY A 47 -15.56 -27.32 -1.56
C GLY A 47 -16.38 -26.03 -1.43
N SER A 48 -16.75 -25.70 -0.20
CA SER A 48 -16.92 -24.32 0.32
C SER A 48 -17.73 -23.28 -0.48
N ARG A 49 -18.62 -23.68 -1.39
CA ARG A 49 -19.81 -22.92 -1.84
C ARG A 49 -20.88 -23.91 -2.30
N ILE A 50 -22.08 -23.84 -1.72
CA ILE A 50 -23.23 -24.64 -2.18
C ILE A 50 -23.58 -24.18 -3.60
N PRO A 51 -23.50 -25.03 -4.63
CA PRO A 51 -23.95 -24.66 -5.97
C PRO A 51 -25.45 -24.43 -5.93
N ARG A 52 -25.92 -23.30 -6.48
CA ARG A 52 -27.36 -23.07 -6.65
C ARG A 52 -27.95 -24.22 -7.50
N PRO A 53 -29.10 -24.82 -7.15
CA PRO A 53 -29.55 -26.08 -7.74
C PRO A 53 -29.57 -26.12 -9.28
N GLY A 54 -29.87 -24.98 -9.92
CA GLY A 54 -29.90 -24.84 -11.37
C GLY A 54 -28.62 -25.26 -12.10
N THR A 55 -27.43 -24.91 -11.60
CA THR A 55 -26.17 -25.19 -12.32
C THR A 55 -25.72 -26.64 -12.21
N CYS A 56 -26.10 -27.34 -11.15
CA CYS A 56 -25.81 -28.77 -11.01
C CYS A 56 -26.76 -29.61 -11.88
N LEU A 57 -28.07 -29.32 -11.82
CA LEU A 57 -29.10 -30.02 -12.60
C LEU A 57 -28.93 -29.89 -14.12
N MET A 58 -28.35 -28.79 -14.63
CA MET A 58 -28.01 -28.66 -16.06
C MET A 58 -27.05 -29.74 -16.58
N ARG A 59 -26.22 -30.35 -15.71
CA ARG A 59 -25.31 -31.45 -16.08
C ARG A 59 -26.00 -32.82 -16.12
N PHE A 60 -27.25 -32.90 -15.67
CA PHE A 60 -28.08 -34.11 -15.61
C PHE A 60 -29.38 -33.95 -16.42
N LEU A 61 -29.38 -33.08 -17.45
CA LEU A 61 -30.45 -33.03 -18.42
C LEU A 61 -30.54 -34.38 -19.15
N PRO A 62 -31.71 -35.05 -19.21
CA PRO A 62 -31.86 -36.31 -19.91
C PRO A 62 -31.56 -36.10 -21.40
N THR A 63 -30.72 -36.96 -21.96
CA THR A 63 -30.43 -36.93 -23.40
C THR A 63 -31.69 -37.28 -24.20
N GLU A 64 -31.75 -36.90 -25.49
CA GLU A 64 -32.90 -37.26 -26.31
C GLU A 64 -33.15 -38.76 -26.41
N ALA A 65 -32.09 -39.58 -26.33
CA ALA A 65 -32.21 -41.04 -26.36
C ALA A 65 -32.87 -41.57 -25.07
N GLU A 66 -32.38 -41.15 -23.90
CA GLU A 66 -32.94 -41.52 -22.58
C GLU A 66 -34.38 -41.00 -22.45
N ALA A 67 -34.64 -39.75 -22.85
CA ALA A 67 -35.96 -39.14 -22.80
C ALA A 67 -36.98 -39.79 -23.78
N LYS A 68 -36.52 -40.43 -24.86
CA LYS A 68 -37.37 -41.24 -25.76
C LYS A 68 -37.63 -42.63 -25.16
N ALA A 69 -36.60 -43.29 -24.61
CA ALA A 69 -36.73 -44.59 -23.96
C ALA A 69 -37.67 -44.55 -22.74
N LEU A 70 -37.52 -43.56 -21.86
CA LEU A 70 -38.37 -43.37 -20.69
C LEU A 70 -39.84 -43.07 -21.08
N ARG A 71 -40.06 -42.23 -22.11
CA ARG A 71 -41.41 -41.98 -22.64
C ARG A 71 -42.04 -43.20 -23.30
N GLN A 72 -41.25 -44.04 -23.96
CA GLN A 72 -41.74 -45.31 -24.51
C GLN A 72 -42.13 -46.28 -23.39
N TYR A 73 -41.32 -46.40 -22.34
CA TYR A 73 -41.63 -47.24 -21.18
C TYR A 73 -42.95 -46.83 -20.50
N GLU A 74 -43.19 -45.53 -20.31
CA GLU A 74 -44.46 -45.00 -19.83
C GLU A 74 -45.64 -45.30 -20.78
N ARG A 75 -45.43 -45.15 -22.10
CA ARG A 75 -46.46 -45.43 -23.11
C ARG A 75 -46.86 -46.92 -23.16
N GLU A 76 -45.94 -47.81 -22.83
CA GLU A 76 -46.15 -49.26 -22.73
C GLU A 76 -46.87 -49.67 -21.43
N ARG A 77 -47.25 -48.72 -20.56
CA ARG A 77 -47.97 -48.95 -19.28
C ARG A 77 -47.28 -49.95 -18.33
N LYS A 78 -45.96 -50.04 -18.41
CA LYS A 78 -45.16 -50.83 -17.46
C LYS A 78 -45.20 -50.19 -16.05
N PRO A 79 -45.09 -50.97 -14.96
CA PRO A 79 -45.18 -50.43 -13.60
C PRO A 79 -44.14 -49.34 -13.35
N LEU A 80 -44.58 -48.19 -12.82
CA LEU A 80 -43.69 -47.06 -12.54
C LEU A 80 -42.94 -47.24 -11.20
N GLU A 81 -43.42 -48.20 -10.40
CA GLU A 81 -42.90 -48.66 -9.12
C GLU A 81 -41.70 -49.61 -9.28
N GLU A 82 -41.50 -50.19 -10.47
CA GLU A 82 -40.36 -51.05 -10.81
C GLU A 82 -39.12 -50.27 -11.29
N LEU A 83 -39.26 -48.97 -11.60
CA LEU A 83 -38.11 -48.12 -11.93
C LEU A 83 -37.36 -47.71 -10.66
N ALA A 84 -36.03 -47.64 -10.78
CA ALA A 84 -35.17 -46.99 -9.79
C ALA A 84 -35.61 -45.54 -9.54
N ASP A 85 -35.35 -45.03 -8.34
CA ASP A 85 -35.65 -43.64 -7.96
C ASP A 85 -34.99 -42.63 -8.91
N GLU A 86 -33.78 -42.94 -9.39
CA GLU A 86 -33.08 -42.23 -10.45
C GLU A 86 -33.91 -42.10 -11.73
N ASP A 87 -34.43 -43.20 -12.26
CA ASP A 87 -35.14 -43.24 -13.54
C ASP A 87 -36.56 -42.66 -13.42
N ARG A 88 -37.21 -42.84 -12.25
CA ARG A 88 -38.48 -42.20 -11.93
C ARG A 88 -38.31 -40.67 -11.85
N PHE A 89 -37.21 -40.18 -11.28
CA PHE A 89 -36.86 -38.75 -11.33
C PHE A 89 -36.62 -38.28 -12.77
N MET A 90 -35.80 -38.99 -13.55
CA MET A 90 -35.50 -38.62 -14.95
C MET A 90 -36.75 -38.62 -15.84
N LEU A 91 -37.67 -39.56 -15.65
CA LEU A 91 -38.95 -39.59 -16.35
C LEU A 91 -39.77 -38.33 -16.04
N GLN A 92 -39.99 -38.00 -14.77
CA GLN A 92 -40.73 -36.79 -14.37
C GLN A 92 -40.04 -35.51 -14.81
N PHE A 93 -38.71 -35.45 -14.75
CA PHE A 93 -37.91 -34.33 -15.23
C PHE A 93 -38.05 -34.16 -16.75
N SER A 94 -38.07 -35.25 -17.52
CA SER A 94 -38.24 -35.24 -18.99
C SER A 94 -39.64 -34.82 -19.48
N LYS A 95 -40.66 -34.87 -18.62
CA LYS A 95 -42.02 -34.37 -18.89
C LYS A 95 -42.10 -32.85 -18.86
N VAL A 96 -41.13 -32.16 -18.27
CA VAL A 96 -41.09 -30.70 -18.26
C VAL A 96 -40.80 -30.19 -19.66
N GLU A 97 -41.79 -29.54 -20.27
CA GLU A 97 -41.62 -28.90 -21.58
C GLU A 97 -40.48 -27.88 -21.55
N ARG A 98 -39.62 -27.92 -22.59
CA ARG A 98 -38.52 -26.97 -22.79
C ARG A 98 -37.59 -26.87 -21.57
N LEU A 99 -37.38 -28.02 -20.91
CA LEU A 99 -36.50 -28.16 -19.75
C LEU A 99 -35.11 -27.50 -19.93
N PRO A 100 -34.36 -27.70 -21.05
CA PRO A 100 -33.05 -27.07 -21.20
C PRO A 100 -33.10 -25.54 -21.14
N GLN A 101 -34.11 -24.92 -21.75
CA GLN A 101 -34.30 -23.47 -21.76
C GLN A 101 -34.73 -22.96 -20.38
N ARG A 102 -35.67 -23.64 -19.72
CA ARG A 102 -36.09 -23.31 -18.35
C ARG A 102 -34.94 -23.40 -17.35
N MET A 103 -34.09 -24.43 -17.46
CA MET A 103 -32.88 -24.57 -16.64
C MET A 103 -31.86 -23.46 -16.90
N ALA A 104 -31.61 -23.12 -18.17
CA ALA A 104 -30.73 -22.02 -18.55
C ALA A 104 -31.23 -20.67 -18.02
N ILE A 105 -32.54 -20.40 -18.07
CA ILE A 105 -33.15 -19.21 -17.48
C ILE A 105 -32.97 -19.19 -15.96
N MET A 106 -33.28 -20.28 -15.26
CA MET A 106 -33.12 -20.32 -13.80
C MET A 106 -31.68 -20.08 -13.35
N ALA A 107 -30.69 -20.58 -14.11
CA ALA A 107 -29.28 -20.27 -13.89
C ALA A 107 -28.96 -18.78 -14.17
N PHE A 108 -29.48 -18.22 -15.28
CA PHE A 108 -29.29 -16.81 -15.63
C PHE A 108 -29.89 -15.86 -14.57
N LEU A 109 -31.15 -16.08 -14.16
CA LEU A 109 -31.83 -15.30 -13.11
C LEU A 109 -31.05 -15.32 -11.80
N GLY A 110 -30.49 -16.48 -11.44
CA GLY A 110 -29.66 -16.62 -10.24
C GLY A 110 -28.36 -15.82 -10.30
N ASN A 111 -27.65 -15.89 -11.42
CA ASN A 111 -26.31 -15.34 -11.57
C ASN A 111 -26.28 -13.87 -12.02
N PHE A 112 -27.36 -13.34 -12.61
CA PHE A 112 -27.39 -11.99 -13.19
C PHE A 112 -26.91 -10.91 -12.22
N ALA A 113 -27.46 -10.86 -11.00
CA ALA A 113 -27.09 -9.84 -10.01
C ALA A 113 -25.60 -9.90 -9.62
N GLU A 114 -25.05 -11.10 -9.40
CA GLU A 114 -23.63 -11.31 -9.10
C GLU A 114 -22.75 -10.88 -10.29
N ASN A 115 -23.16 -11.23 -11.52
CA ASN A 115 -22.44 -10.84 -12.73
C ASN A 115 -22.43 -9.32 -12.95
N ILE A 116 -23.56 -8.62 -12.79
CA ILE A 116 -23.60 -7.15 -12.83
C ILE A 116 -22.66 -6.56 -11.75
N GLN A 117 -22.72 -7.09 -10.53
CA GLN A 117 -21.91 -6.61 -9.41
C GLN A 117 -20.39 -6.82 -9.62
N MET A 118 -19.99 -7.87 -10.33
CA MET A 118 -18.58 -8.15 -10.66
C MET A 118 -18.08 -7.40 -11.90
N LEU A 119 -18.90 -7.21 -12.94
CA LEU A 119 -18.49 -6.59 -14.21
C LEU A 119 -18.46 -5.06 -14.13
N THR A 120 -19.46 -4.44 -13.48
CA THR A 120 -19.57 -2.97 -13.32
C THR A 120 -18.29 -2.30 -12.77
N PRO A 121 -17.69 -2.76 -11.64
CA PRO A 121 -16.48 -2.12 -11.12
C PRO A 121 -15.24 -2.31 -12.01
N GLN A 122 -15.19 -3.38 -12.82
CA GLN A 122 -14.10 -3.60 -13.76
C GLN A 122 -14.16 -2.63 -14.94
N LEU A 123 -15.35 -2.44 -15.52
CA LEU A 123 -15.59 -1.43 -16.56
C LEU A 123 -15.30 -0.02 -16.05
N ASN A 124 -15.81 0.34 -14.87
CA ASN A 124 -15.57 1.65 -14.27
C ASN A 124 -14.08 1.89 -13.97
N ALA A 125 -13.32 0.86 -13.57
CA ALA A 125 -11.87 0.98 -13.39
C ALA A 125 -11.16 1.25 -14.74
N ILE A 126 -11.53 0.57 -15.82
CA ILE A 126 -10.98 0.82 -17.16
C ILE A 126 -11.34 2.23 -17.66
N ILE A 127 -12.59 2.68 -17.50
CA ILE A 127 -13.04 4.02 -17.90
C ILE A 127 -12.24 5.08 -17.12
N ALA A 128 -12.21 5.00 -15.79
CA ALA A 128 -11.55 5.98 -14.93
C ALA A 128 -10.03 6.01 -15.15
N ALA A 129 -9.37 4.85 -15.29
CA ALA A 129 -7.94 4.79 -15.58
C ALA A 129 -7.63 5.34 -16.98
N SER A 130 -8.39 4.94 -18.01
CA SER A 130 -8.16 5.43 -19.39
C SER A 130 -8.39 6.94 -19.50
N ALA A 131 -9.45 7.45 -18.88
CA ALA A 131 -9.75 8.88 -18.87
C ALA A 131 -8.67 9.67 -18.11
N SER A 132 -8.32 9.26 -16.89
CA SER A 132 -7.38 10.00 -16.04
C SER A 132 -5.95 10.02 -16.61
N VAL A 133 -5.45 8.89 -17.12
CA VAL A 133 -4.14 8.82 -17.79
C VAL A 133 -4.11 9.67 -19.06
N LYS A 134 -5.22 9.75 -19.82
CA LYS A 134 -5.32 10.60 -21.02
C LYS A 134 -5.43 12.09 -20.68
N SER A 135 -6.16 12.47 -19.63
CA SER A 135 -6.43 13.88 -19.30
C SER A 135 -5.35 14.53 -18.44
N SER A 136 -4.53 13.74 -17.73
CA SER A 136 -3.48 14.25 -16.82
C SER A 136 -2.48 15.15 -17.57
N GLN A 137 -2.52 16.45 -17.24
CA GLN A 137 -1.55 17.39 -17.77
C GLN A 137 -0.19 17.22 -17.10
N LYS A 138 -0.15 16.81 -15.82
CA LYS A 138 1.13 16.58 -15.13
C LYS A 138 1.90 15.42 -15.73
N LEU A 139 1.22 14.31 -16.08
CA LEU A 139 1.83 13.20 -16.80
C LEU A 139 2.39 13.62 -18.16
N LYS A 140 1.65 14.45 -18.91
CA LYS A 140 2.12 14.97 -20.20
C LYS A 140 3.43 15.76 -20.06
N HIS A 141 3.49 16.71 -19.12
CA HIS A 141 4.71 17.50 -18.86
C HIS A 141 5.87 16.63 -18.36
N MET A 142 5.59 15.62 -17.52
CA MET A 142 6.58 14.65 -17.07
C MET A 142 7.21 13.86 -18.24
N LEU A 143 6.39 13.42 -19.20
CA LEU A 143 6.85 12.76 -20.43
C LEU A 143 7.62 13.71 -21.36
N GLU A 144 7.26 14.99 -21.39
CA GLU A 144 7.96 16.02 -22.15
C GLU A 144 9.36 16.31 -21.58
N ILE A 145 9.51 16.35 -20.25
CA ILE A 145 10.81 16.44 -19.56
C ILE A 145 11.68 15.21 -19.90
N ILE A 146 11.09 14.01 -19.86
CA ILE A 146 11.78 12.76 -20.25
C ILE A 146 12.22 12.82 -21.72
N LEU A 147 11.36 13.30 -22.63
CA LEU A 147 11.68 13.45 -24.05
C LEU A 147 12.83 14.44 -24.27
N ALA A 148 12.81 15.59 -23.59
CA ALA A 148 13.85 16.60 -23.68
C ALA A 148 15.22 16.08 -23.18
N LEU A 149 15.24 15.40 -22.04
CA LEU A 149 16.47 14.78 -21.49
C LEU A 149 16.97 13.63 -22.38
N GLY A 150 16.07 12.76 -22.84
CA GLY A 150 16.39 11.66 -23.76
C GLY A 150 16.96 12.16 -25.09
N ASN A 151 16.39 13.23 -25.65
CA ASN A 151 16.91 13.91 -26.85
C ASN A 151 18.28 14.53 -26.61
N TYR A 152 18.47 15.25 -25.49
CA TYR A 152 19.78 15.81 -25.14
C TYR A 152 20.87 14.73 -25.09
N MET A 153 20.60 13.62 -24.40
CA MET A 153 21.54 12.49 -24.26
C MET A 153 21.83 11.77 -25.60
N ASN A 154 20.84 11.61 -26.49
CA ASN A 154 20.99 10.84 -27.74
C ASN A 154 21.33 11.68 -28.99
N SER A 155 21.23 13.01 -28.90
CA SER A 155 21.44 13.98 -29.98
C SER A 155 22.72 13.74 -30.78
N SER A 156 23.81 13.38 -30.10
CA SER A 156 25.15 13.17 -30.68
C SER A 156 25.28 12.01 -31.68
N LYS A 157 24.33 11.06 -31.72
CA LYS A 157 24.44 9.86 -32.58
C LYS A 157 23.15 9.41 -33.28
N ARG A 158 21.97 9.81 -32.80
CA ARG A 158 20.67 9.32 -33.32
C ARG A 158 19.71 10.42 -33.76
N GLY A 159 20.14 11.68 -33.70
CA GLY A 159 19.27 12.84 -33.98
C GLY A 159 18.25 13.11 -32.87
N ALA A 160 17.32 14.03 -33.14
CA ALA A 160 16.22 14.34 -32.24
C ALA A 160 14.95 13.57 -32.66
N VAL A 161 14.20 13.07 -31.67
CA VAL A 161 12.90 12.40 -31.87
C VAL A 161 11.77 13.21 -31.23
N TYR A 162 10.57 13.11 -31.80
CA TYR A 162 9.37 13.80 -31.32
C TYR A 162 8.56 12.99 -30.29
N GLY A 163 8.99 11.78 -29.96
CA GLY A 163 8.32 10.90 -29.01
C GLY A 163 9.04 9.57 -28.83
N PHE A 164 8.61 8.79 -27.85
CA PHE A 164 9.12 7.44 -27.54
C PHE A 164 7.96 6.49 -27.21
N LYS A 165 8.19 5.17 -27.28
CA LYS A 165 7.19 4.17 -26.88
C LYS A 165 7.19 3.99 -25.37
N LEU A 166 6.04 3.64 -24.78
CA LEU A 166 5.89 3.44 -23.32
C LEU A 166 6.92 2.51 -22.69
N GLN A 167 7.32 1.45 -23.39
CA GLN A 167 8.37 0.52 -22.96
C GLN A 167 9.71 1.22 -22.64
N SER A 168 9.98 2.40 -23.20
CA SER A 168 11.17 3.19 -22.88
C SER A 168 11.16 3.79 -21.46
N LEU A 169 10.02 3.82 -20.76
CA LEU A 169 9.97 4.22 -19.35
C LEU A 169 10.72 3.24 -18.44
N ASP A 170 10.71 1.95 -18.77
CA ASP A 170 11.47 0.94 -18.01
C ASP A 170 13.00 1.19 -18.12
N LEU A 171 13.48 1.63 -19.28
CA LEU A 171 14.90 1.93 -19.53
C LEU A 171 15.44 3.11 -18.71
N LEU A 172 14.57 3.96 -18.14
CA LEU A 172 14.97 5.06 -17.24
C LEU A 172 15.48 4.53 -15.89
N LEU A 173 15.10 3.30 -15.52
CA LEU A 173 15.55 2.61 -14.31
C LEU A 173 16.95 2.03 -14.49
N ASP A 174 17.22 1.48 -15.69
CA ASP A 174 18.51 0.86 -16.04
C ASP A 174 19.62 1.88 -16.33
N THR A 175 19.26 3.08 -16.78
CA THR A 175 20.22 4.14 -17.11
C THR A 175 20.80 4.74 -15.83
N LYS A 176 22.05 4.40 -15.50
CA LYS A 176 22.75 4.88 -14.29
C LYS A 176 23.76 5.99 -14.59
N SER A 177 24.03 6.82 -13.57
CA SER A 177 25.11 7.80 -13.56
C SER A 177 26.48 7.15 -13.71
N THR A 178 27.49 7.93 -14.09
CA THR A 178 28.89 7.49 -14.22
C THR A 178 29.47 6.93 -12.92
N ASP A 179 29.07 7.48 -11.77
CA ASP A 179 29.44 7.00 -10.45
C ASP A 179 28.57 5.84 -9.93
N ARG A 180 27.57 5.41 -10.73
CA ARG A 180 26.55 4.39 -10.42
C ARG A 180 25.71 4.65 -9.17
N LYS A 181 25.78 5.83 -8.56
CA LYS A 181 25.04 6.15 -7.32
C LYS A 181 23.59 6.53 -7.58
N MET A 182 23.21 6.97 -8.78
CA MET A 182 21.83 7.36 -9.10
C MET A 182 21.41 6.83 -10.47
N THR A 183 20.10 6.67 -10.67
CA THR A 183 19.52 6.40 -11.99
C THR A 183 19.09 7.69 -12.67
N LEU A 184 18.80 7.66 -13.96
CA LEU A 184 18.23 8.79 -14.69
C LEU A 184 16.88 9.21 -14.06
N LEU A 185 16.08 8.27 -13.57
CA LEU A 185 14.83 8.57 -12.85
C LEU A 185 15.07 9.38 -11.56
N HIS A 186 16.13 9.09 -10.80
CA HIS A 186 16.50 9.90 -9.63
C HIS A 186 16.83 11.34 -10.03
N PHE A 187 17.61 11.53 -11.11
CA PHE A 187 17.95 12.86 -11.61
C PHE A 187 16.73 13.64 -12.11
N ILE A 188 15.78 12.95 -12.78
CA ILE A 188 14.50 13.54 -13.18
C ILE A 188 13.70 13.96 -11.95
N ALA A 189 13.56 13.11 -10.93
CA ALA A 189 12.82 13.43 -9.71
C ALA A 189 13.42 14.63 -8.94
N LEU A 190 14.75 14.76 -8.87
CA LEU A 190 15.41 15.96 -8.36
C LEU A 190 15.06 17.20 -9.18
N THR A 191 15.21 17.11 -10.50
CA THR A 191 14.94 18.22 -11.44
C THR A 191 13.49 18.69 -11.36
N VAL A 192 12.55 17.75 -11.28
CA VAL A 192 11.11 18.01 -11.11
C VAL A 192 10.88 18.73 -9.78
N ARG A 193 11.40 18.21 -8.65
CA ARG A 193 11.19 18.84 -7.34
C ARG A 193 11.79 20.24 -7.23
N GLU A 194 12.89 20.52 -7.93
CA GLU A 194 13.56 21.83 -7.90
C GLU A 194 12.96 22.87 -8.86
N LYS A 195 12.48 22.45 -10.04
CA LYS A 195 12.02 23.38 -11.10
C LYS A 195 10.51 23.37 -11.33
N TYR A 196 9.84 22.27 -11.01
CA TYR A 196 8.43 21.99 -11.32
C TYR A 196 7.74 21.27 -10.14
N PRO A 197 7.73 21.87 -8.93
CA PRO A 197 7.20 21.21 -7.71
C PRO A 197 5.73 20.78 -7.85
N GLU A 198 4.95 21.42 -8.72
CA GLU A 198 3.58 21.03 -9.05
C GLU A 198 3.48 19.66 -9.76
N LEU A 199 4.52 19.26 -10.51
CA LEU A 199 4.62 17.95 -11.15
C LEU A 199 5.06 16.85 -10.18
N ALA A 200 5.65 17.22 -9.03
CA ALA A 200 6.13 16.26 -8.03
C ALA A 200 5.04 15.35 -7.48
N THR A 201 3.74 15.65 -7.68
CA THR A 201 2.62 14.77 -7.30
C THR A 201 1.81 14.22 -8.49
N PHE A 202 2.39 14.13 -9.69
CA PHE A 202 1.65 13.76 -10.92
C PHE A 202 0.80 12.48 -10.82
N TRP A 203 1.25 11.47 -10.06
CA TRP A 203 0.51 10.22 -9.88
C TRP A 203 -0.84 10.39 -9.17
N GLN A 204 -1.07 11.50 -8.46
CA GLN A 204 -2.37 11.79 -7.84
C GLN A 204 -3.47 12.04 -8.88
N GLU A 205 -3.11 12.41 -10.11
CA GLU A 205 -4.08 12.52 -11.19
C GLU A 205 -4.47 11.16 -11.77
N LEU A 206 -3.62 10.13 -11.62
CA LEU A 206 -3.78 8.81 -12.23
C LEU A 206 -4.55 7.87 -11.29
N HIS A 207 -5.83 7.66 -11.57
CA HIS A 207 -6.74 6.91 -10.71
C HIS A 207 -7.00 5.49 -11.23
N PHE A 208 -7.17 4.52 -10.32
CA PHE A 208 -7.54 3.12 -10.62
C PHE A 208 -6.62 2.32 -11.56
N VAL A 209 -5.47 2.86 -11.97
CA VAL A 209 -4.51 2.24 -12.90
C VAL A 209 -4.11 0.82 -12.48
N GLU A 210 -3.85 0.59 -11.19
CA GLU A 210 -3.53 -0.74 -10.63
C GLU A 210 -4.69 -1.74 -10.77
N LYS A 211 -5.94 -1.29 -10.59
CA LYS A 211 -7.12 -2.15 -10.75
C LYS A 211 -7.39 -2.43 -12.22
N ALA A 212 -7.25 -1.42 -13.08
CA ALA A 212 -7.38 -1.53 -14.52
C ALA A 212 -6.33 -2.49 -15.14
N ALA A 213 -5.12 -2.54 -14.58
CA ALA A 213 -4.08 -3.50 -14.94
C ALA A 213 -4.45 -4.97 -14.67
N ALA A 214 -5.32 -5.24 -13.68
CA ALA A 214 -5.78 -6.58 -13.36
C ALA A 214 -6.99 -7.04 -14.18
N VAL A 215 -7.63 -6.14 -14.95
CA VAL A 215 -8.86 -6.42 -15.70
C VAL A 215 -8.56 -6.96 -17.10
N SER A 216 -9.13 -8.11 -17.42
CA SER A 216 -9.19 -8.62 -18.79
C SER A 216 -10.41 -8.05 -19.51
N LEU A 217 -10.23 -6.92 -20.23
CA LEU A 217 -11.32 -6.25 -20.93
C LEU A 217 -12.00 -7.15 -21.96
N GLU A 218 -11.25 -8.01 -22.68
CA GLU A 218 -11.82 -8.95 -23.64
C GLU A 218 -12.83 -9.90 -22.98
N ASN A 219 -12.47 -10.52 -21.84
CA ASN A 219 -13.36 -11.40 -21.10
C ASN A 219 -14.60 -10.65 -20.59
N VAL A 220 -14.42 -9.43 -20.06
CA VAL A 220 -15.52 -8.58 -19.58
C VAL A 220 -16.50 -8.24 -20.71
N LEU A 221 -16.01 -7.93 -21.92
CA LEU A 221 -16.86 -7.67 -23.09
C LEU A 221 -17.61 -8.93 -23.55
N LEU A 222 -16.97 -10.11 -23.50
CA LEU A 222 -17.61 -11.40 -23.79
C LEU A 222 -18.71 -11.72 -22.77
N ASP A 223 -18.46 -11.53 -21.47
CA ASP A 223 -19.44 -11.76 -20.41
C ASP A 223 -20.66 -10.82 -20.54
N VAL A 224 -20.44 -9.54 -20.87
CA VAL A 224 -21.52 -8.58 -21.16
C VAL A 224 -22.35 -9.01 -22.37
N LYS A 225 -21.71 -9.58 -23.40
CA LYS A 225 -22.39 -10.10 -24.60
C LYS A 225 -23.22 -11.35 -24.29
N GLU A 226 -22.70 -12.28 -23.47
CA GLU A 226 -23.45 -13.46 -23.03
C GLU A 226 -24.60 -13.10 -22.08
N LEU A 227 -24.44 -12.09 -21.21
CA LEU A 227 -25.56 -11.52 -20.45
C LEU A 227 -26.65 -10.96 -21.37
N GLY A 228 -26.25 -10.28 -22.46
CA GLY A 228 -27.15 -9.84 -23.52
C GLY A 228 -27.94 -10.98 -24.17
N ARG A 229 -27.26 -12.07 -24.52
CA ARG A 229 -27.85 -13.27 -25.11
C ARG A 229 -28.78 -14.01 -24.13
N GLY A 230 -28.44 -14.05 -22.85
CA GLY A 230 -29.27 -14.59 -21.78
C GLY A 230 -30.57 -13.80 -21.56
N MET A 231 -30.48 -12.47 -21.64
CA MET A 231 -31.67 -11.60 -21.56
C MET A 231 -32.62 -11.77 -22.75
N GLU A 232 -32.08 -11.89 -23.97
CA GLU A 232 -32.87 -12.18 -25.16
C GLU A 232 -33.56 -13.55 -25.10
N LEU A 233 -32.90 -14.58 -24.52
CA LEU A 233 -33.54 -15.87 -24.25
C LEU A 233 -34.70 -15.72 -23.25
N LEU A 234 -34.48 -14.99 -22.16
CA LEU A 234 -35.51 -14.71 -21.15
C LEU A 234 -36.72 -13.97 -21.75
N ARG A 235 -36.48 -12.98 -22.63
CA ARG A 235 -37.53 -12.23 -23.34
C ARG A 235 -38.40 -13.14 -24.20
N ARG A 236 -37.80 -14.04 -24.98
CA ARG A 236 -38.52 -15.01 -25.85
C ARG A 236 -39.42 -15.94 -25.05
N GLU A 237 -38.90 -16.47 -23.94
CA GLU A 237 -39.61 -17.42 -23.09
C GLU A 237 -40.73 -16.75 -22.30
N CYS A 238 -40.54 -15.50 -21.85
CA CYS A 238 -41.61 -14.69 -21.23
C CYS A 238 -42.70 -14.28 -22.24
N GLY A 239 -42.39 -14.21 -23.53
CA GLY A 239 -43.37 -14.02 -24.60
C GLY A 239 -44.21 -15.27 -24.92
N GLN A 240 -43.74 -16.45 -24.51
CA GLN A 240 -44.40 -17.75 -24.74
C GLN A 240 -45.09 -18.32 -23.50
N HIS A 241 -44.77 -17.80 -22.31
CA HIS A 241 -45.37 -18.17 -21.04
C HIS A 241 -45.65 -16.93 -20.19
N GLU A 242 -46.91 -16.71 -19.80
CA GLU A 242 -47.33 -15.61 -18.93
C GLU A 242 -46.88 -15.81 -17.46
N SER A 243 -45.58 -15.71 -17.21
CA SER A 243 -45.02 -15.74 -15.86
C SER A 243 -44.81 -14.32 -15.33
N ALA A 244 -45.58 -13.96 -14.31
CA ALA A 244 -45.45 -12.68 -13.60
C ALA A 244 -44.03 -12.47 -13.04
N VAL A 245 -43.36 -13.55 -12.60
CA VAL A 245 -41.99 -13.51 -12.07
C VAL A 245 -40.98 -13.12 -13.16
N LEU A 246 -41.09 -13.71 -14.35
CA LEU A 246 -40.19 -13.38 -15.47
C LEU A 246 -40.42 -11.94 -15.96
N ARG A 247 -41.69 -11.50 -16.03
CA ARG A 247 -42.05 -10.12 -16.41
C ARG A 247 -41.52 -9.09 -15.40
N GLY A 248 -41.65 -9.36 -14.10
CA GLY A 248 -41.11 -8.51 -13.04
C GLY A 248 -39.57 -8.43 -13.05
N PHE A 249 -38.90 -9.55 -13.28
CA PHE A 249 -37.44 -9.57 -13.42
C PHE A 249 -36.98 -8.80 -14.68
N LEU A 250 -37.62 -9.02 -15.83
CA LEU A 250 -37.29 -8.33 -17.08
C LEU A 250 -37.33 -6.80 -16.90
N GLY A 251 -38.43 -6.27 -16.36
CA GLY A 251 -38.59 -4.82 -16.15
C GLY A 251 -37.55 -4.19 -15.22
N GLY A 252 -37.01 -4.94 -14.25
CA GLY A 252 -35.94 -4.46 -13.37
C GLY A 252 -34.52 -4.63 -13.94
N SER A 253 -34.29 -5.70 -14.70
CA SER A 253 -32.96 -6.12 -15.16
C SER A 253 -32.55 -5.56 -16.52
N GLU A 254 -33.52 -5.28 -17.40
CA GLU A 254 -33.28 -4.73 -18.74
C GLU A 254 -32.53 -3.39 -18.67
N GLY A 255 -33.02 -2.45 -17.85
CA GLY A 255 -32.36 -1.16 -17.62
C GLY A 255 -30.99 -1.24 -16.92
N GLN A 256 -30.70 -2.32 -16.18
CA GLN A 256 -29.37 -2.58 -15.62
C GLN A 256 -28.41 -3.10 -16.70
N LEU A 257 -28.88 -4.00 -17.56
CA LEU A 257 -28.11 -4.52 -18.69
C LEU A 257 -27.81 -3.42 -19.72
N GLU A 258 -28.76 -2.55 -20.04
CA GLU A 258 -28.53 -1.41 -20.95
C GLU A 258 -27.51 -0.41 -20.43
N ARG A 259 -27.42 -0.22 -19.10
CA ARG A 259 -26.36 0.57 -18.48
C ARG A 259 -25.02 -0.14 -18.64
N LEU A 260 -24.93 -1.42 -18.24
CA LEU A 260 -23.70 -2.20 -18.36
C LEU A 260 -23.19 -2.29 -19.82
N GLN A 261 -24.08 -2.40 -20.80
CA GLN A 261 -23.72 -2.41 -22.23
C GLN A 261 -23.24 -1.04 -22.73
N ARG A 262 -23.74 0.08 -22.18
CA ARG A 262 -23.20 1.42 -22.48
C ARG A 262 -21.85 1.64 -21.81
N ASP A 263 -21.71 1.23 -20.56
CA ASP A 263 -20.44 1.29 -19.83
C ASP A 263 -19.38 0.42 -20.51
N ALA A 264 -19.74 -0.76 -21.02
CA ALA A 264 -18.86 -1.64 -21.78
C ALA A 264 -18.29 -0.98 -23.05
N ARG A 265 -19.17 -0.39 -23.88
CA ARG A 265 -18.75 0.36 -25.07
C ARG A 265 -17.89 1.57 -24.70
N THR A 266 -18.28 2.31 -23.66
CA THR A 266 -17.53 3.47 -23.18
C THR A 266 -16.14 3.09 -22.68
N ALA A 267 -16.00 1.94 -22.00
CA ALA A 267 -14.72 1.40 -21.55
C ALA A 267 -13.84 0.98 -22.73
N GLU A 268 -14.41 0.29 -23.72
CA GLU A 268 -13.73 -0.10 -24.96
C GLU A 268 -13.23 1.12 -25.74
N ASP A 269 -14.08 2.13 -25.96
CA ASP A 269 -13.72 3.35 -26.68
C ASP A 269 -12.71 4.21 -25.92
N ALA A 270 -12.86 4.35 -24.59
CA ALA A 270 -11.90 5.06 -23.75
C ALA A 270 -10.52 4.37 -23.77
N TYR A 271 -10.49 3.04 -23.65
CA TYR A 271 -9.27 2.25 -23.70
C TYR A 271 -8.60 2.34 -25.09
N ASN A 272 -9.36 2.10 -26.15
CA ASN A 272 -8.92 2.24 -27.54
C ASN A 272 -8.33 3.63 -27.83
N THR A 273 -8.89 4.68 -27.23
CA THR A 273 -8.42 6.05 -27.40
C THR A 273 -7.14 6.34 -26.63
N VAL A 274 -7.01 5.88 -25.37
CA VAL A 274 -5.78 6.12 -24.60
C VAL A 274 -4.59 5.34 -25.18
N VAL A 275 -4.78 4.08 -25.59
CA VAL A 275 -3.69 3.26 -26.18
C VAL A 275 -3.17 3.88 -27.48
N ARG A 276 -4.07 4.36 -28.35
CA ARG A 276 -3.69 5.08 -29.59
C ARG A 276 -3.02 6.43 -29.30
N TYR A 277 -3.48 7.17 -28.29
CA TYR A 277 -2.88 8.45 -27.88
C TYR A 277 -1.41 8.28 -27.47
N PHE A 278 -1.07 7.15 -26.86
CA PHE A 278 0.30 6.77 -26.48
C PHE A 278 1.09 6.02 -27.57
N GLY A 279 0.57 5.95 -28.81
CA GLY A 279 1.27 5.37 -29.96
C GLY A 279 1.30 3.85 -30.01
N GLU A 280 0.45 3.17 -29.22
CA GLU A 280 0.28 1.71 -29.22
C GLU A 280 -0.99 1.27 -29.96
N SER A 281 -1.09 -0.03 -30.24
CA SER A 281 -2.26 -0.63 -30.89
C SER A 281 -3.12 -1.38 -29.86
N PRO A 282 -4.39 -1.01 -29.64
CA PRO A 282 -5.26 -1.69 -28.68
C PRO A 282 -5.62 -3.13 -29.10
N LYS A 283 -5.33 -3.53 -30.36
CA LYS A 283 -5.47 -4.92 -30.81
C LYS A 283 -4.33 -5.83 -30.36
N THR A 284 -3.18 -5.27 -29.98
CA THR A 284 -1.99 -6.03 -29.58
C THR A 284 -1.61 -5.80 -28.13
N THR A 285 -2.04 -4.69 -27.53
CA THR A 285 -1.77 -4.36 -26.14
C THR A 285 -3.08 -4.38 -25.33
N PRO A 286 -3.34 -5.42 -24.51
CA PRO A 286 -4.45 -5.44 -23.56
C PRO A 286 -4.16 -4.59 -22.31
N PRO A 287 -5.18 -4.25 -21.49
CA PRO A 287 -5.01 -3.44 -20.28
C PRO A 287 -3.96 -4.00 -19.31
N SER A 288 -3.85 -5.32 -19.24
CA SER A 288 -2.89 -6.09 -18.45
C SER A 288 -1.44 -6.01 -18.91
N VAL A 289 -1.16 -5.36 -20.05
CA VAL A 289 0.19 -5.01 -20.51
C VAL A 289 0.38 -3.48 -20.49
N PHE A 290 -0.64 -2.72 -20.89
CA PHE A 290 -0.60 -1.27 -20.98
C PHE A 290 -0.48 -0.57 -19.61
N PHE A 291 -1.41 -0.82 -18.69
CA PHE A 291 -1.45 -0.12 -17.40
C PHE A 291 -0.27 -0.45 -16.46
N PRO A 292 0.27 -1.69 -16.41
CA PRO A 292 1.47 -2.00 -15.62
C PRO A 292 2.72 -1.17 -15.94
N VAL A 293 2.84 -0.58 -17.14
CA VAL A 293 3.93 0.35 -17.45
C VAL A 293 3.84 1.59 -16.55
N PHE A 294 2.65 2.19 -16.46
CA PHE A 294 2.41 3.34 -15.58
C PHE A 294 2.54 2.96 -14.09
N VAL A 295 2.03 1.79 -13.67
CA VAL A 295 2.15 1.34 -12.27
C VAL A 295 3.63 1.21 -11.86
N ARG A 296 4.45 0.52 -12.67
CA ARG A 296 5.89 0.37 -12.39
C ARG A 296 6.60 1.73 -12.39
N PHE A 297 6.33 2.59 -13.38
CA PHE A 297 6.90 3.92 -13.44
C PHE A 297 6.55 4.79 -12.22
N ILE A 298 5.29 4.78 -11.76
CA ILE A 298 4.85 5.51 -10.56
C ILE A 298 5.54 4.96 -9.31
N HIS A 299 5.61 3.64 -9.15
CA HIS A 299 6.27 3.01 -8.00
C HIS A 299 7.75 3.42 -7.95
N SER A 300 8.49 3.21 -9.04
CA SER A 300 9.90 3.55 -9.10
C SER A 300 10.19 5.05 -9.02
N TYR A 301 9.25 5.92 -9.43
CA TYR A 301 9.40 7.37 -9.20
C TYR A 301 9.34 7.69 -7.70
N LYS A 302 8.36 7.12 -6.98
CA LYS A 302 8.22 7.31 -5.51
C LYS A 302 9.43 6.77 -4.76
N ASP A 303 9.92 5.58 -5.14
CA ASP A 303 11.14 5.00 -4.58
C ASP A 303 12.33 5.95 -4.80
N ALA A 304 12.51 6.45 -6.02
CA ALA A 304 13.59 7.37 -6.37
C ALA A 304 13.50 8.72 -5.64
N GLU A 305 12.29 9.24 -5.39
CA GLU A 305 12.07 10.43 -4.57
C GLU A 305 12.45 10.20 -3.10
N GLN A 306 12.08 9.05 -2.53
CA GLN A 306 12.43 8.66 -1.17
C GLN A 306 13.95 8.42 -0.99
N GLU A 307 14.60 7.77 -1.97
CA GLU A 307 16.05 7.62 -2.02
C GLU A 307 16.78 8.98 -2.15
N ASN A 308 16.25 9.90 -2.96
CA ASN A 308 16.76 11.26 -3.08
C ASN A 308 16.63 12.07 -1.78
N GLU A 309 15.50 11.95 -1.06
CA GLU A 309 15.33 12.58 0.26
C GLU A 309 16.29 12.04 1.31
N THR A 310 16.38 10.72 1.42
CA THR A 310 17.26 10.08 2.41
C THR A 310 18.72 10.40 2.14
N ARG A 311 19.13 10.46 0.87
CA ARG A 311 20.45 10.93 0.46
C ARG A 311 20.72 12.38 0.85
N LYS A 312 19.80 13.30 0.54
CA LYS A 312 19.95 14.72 0.91
C LYS A 312 20.13 14.90 2.42
N LYS A 313 19.32 14.20 3.22
CA LYS A 313 19.43 14.18 4.69
C LYS A 313 20.78 13.60 5.17
N GLN A 314 21.30 12.56 4.51
CA GLN A 314 22.62 11.99 4.82
C GLN A 314 23.76 12.97 4.46
N GLU A 315 23.67 13.65 3.32
CA GLU A 315 24.66 14.64 2.88
C GLU A 315 24.69 15.87 3.81
N GLU A 316 23.53 16.35 4.25
CA GLU A 316 23.39 17.41 5.26
C GLU A 316 24.04 17.01 6.59
N VAL A 317 23.69 15.83 7.14
CA VAL A 317 24.28 15.31 8.39
C VAL A 317 25.79 15.08 8.28
N MET A 318 26.29 14.64 7.11
CA MET A 318 27.73 14.48 6.87
C MET A 318 28.44 15.83 6.78
N ARG A 319 27.82 16.84 6.16
CA ARG A 319 28.35 18.21 6.09
C ARG A 319 28.41 18.86 7.48
N GLU A 320 27.38 18.70 8.30
CA GLU A 320 27.38 19.17 9.69
C GLU A 320 28.46 18.48 10.52
N LYS A 321 28.65 17.16 10.37
CA LYS A 321 29.73 16.42 11.05
C LYS A 321 31.12 16.93 10.66
N LEU A 322 31.34 17.24 9.38
CA LEU A 322 32.61 17.81 8.90
C LEU A 322 32.86 19.19 9.49
N LEU A 323 31.88 20.10 9.42
CA LEU A 323 31.96 21.44 10.01
C LEU A 323 32.19 21.39 11.53
N ALA A 324 31.51 20.47 12.24
CA ALA A 324 31.72 20.25 13.67
C ALA A 324 33.10 19.66 14.00
N GLN A 325 33.68 18.84 13.13
CA GLN A 325 35.06 18.35 13.29
C GLN A 325 36.08 19.46 13.03
N GLU A 326 35.87 20.30 12.02
CA GLU A 326 36.73 21.45 11.72
C GLU A 326 36.67 22.48 12.85
N ALA A 327 35.48 22.83 13.36
CA ALA A 327 35.32 23.69 14.52
C ALA A 327 36.05 23.13 15.76
N LYS A 328 35.94 21.82 16.04
CA LYS A 328 36.67 21.17 17.15
C LYS A 328 38.20 21.16 16.94
N LYS A 329 38.69 21.05 15.70
CA LYS A 329 40.13 21.19 15.39
C LYS A 329 40.60 22.63 15.59
N GLN A 330 39.83 23.61 15.13
CA GLN A 330 40.07 25.04 15.31
C GLN A 330 40.13 25.40 16.80
N GLU A 331 39.15 24.97 17.59
CA GLU A 331 39.08 25.20 19.03
C GLU A 331 40.30 24.60 19.78
N LYS A 332 40.69 23.36 19.45
CA LYS A 332 41.89 22.73 20.01
C LYS A 332 43.16 23.50 19.64
N ARG A 333 43.28 23.97 18.40
CA ARG A 333 44.41 24.78 17.94
C ARG A 333 44.50 26.11 18.67
N ASN A 334 43.37 26.81 18.82
CA ASN A 334 43.28 28.07 19.56
C ASN A 334 43.64 27.87 21.05
N LYS A 335 43.12 26.81 21.70
CA LYS A 335 43.47 26.46 23.09
C LYS A 335 44.97 26.15 23.25
N TRP A 336 45.56 25.42 22.29
CA TRP A 336 47.00 25.13 22.30
C TRP A 336 47.84 26.40 22.14
N GLN A 337 47.51 27.28 21.19
CA GLN A 337 48.17 28.58 21.01
C GLN A 337 48.03 29.47 22.26
N GLN A 338 46.87 29.48 22.91
CA GLN A 338 46.65 30.21 24.16
C GLN A 338 47.51 29.63 25.30
N GLN A 339 47.62 28.31 25.42
CA GLN A 339 48.49 27.65 26.40
C GLN A 339 49.99 27.92 26.13
N GLU A 340 50.42 27.92 24.87
CA GLU A 340 51.80 28.24 24.49
C GLU A 340 52.15 29.70 24.81
N LEU A 341 51.26 30.65 24.50
CA LEU A 341 51.42 32.05 24.86
C LEU A 341 51.51 32.25 26.39
N ILE A 342 50.64 31.58 27.17
CA ILE A 342 50.69 31.61 28.64
C ILE A 342 52.00 31.00 29.17
N ALA A 343 52.47 29.90 28.58
CA ALA A 343 53.73 29.26 28.97
C ALA A 343 54.94 30.17 28.70
N GLU A 344 54.96 30.84 27.55
CA GLU A 344 56.04 31.77 27.19
C GLU A 344 56.04 33.04 28.07
N LEU A 345 54.86 33.60 28.39
CA LEU A 345 54.74 34.70 29.36
C LEU A 345 55.28 34.30 30.75
N ARG A 346 54.98 33.09 31.22
CA ARG A 346 55.53 32.55 32.48
C ARG A 346 57.05 32.39 32.44
N ARG A 347 57.64 31.93 31.33
CA ARG A 347 59.10 31.84 31.17
C ARG A 347 59.79 33.19 31.23
N ARG A 348 59.15 34.25 30.70
CA ARG A 348 59.69 35.62 30.75
C ARG A 348 59.68 36.15 32.19
N GLN A 349 58.57 36.02 32.90
CA GLN A 349 58.50 36.37 34.34
C GLN A 349 59.54 35.61 35.17
N ALA A 350 59.79 34.32 34.87
CA ALA A 350 60.83 33.53 35.53
C ALA A 350 62.27 33.92 35.14
N LYS A 351 62.49 34.61 34.01
CA LYS A 351 63.79 35.16 33.61
C LYS A 351 64.07 36.54 34.22
N ASP A 352 63.02 37.34 34.42
CA ASP A 352 63.14 38.68 35.02
C ASP A 352 63.30 38.61 36.56
N HIS A 353 62.83 37.55 37.21
CA HIS A 353 63.21 37.22 38.59
C HIS A 353 64.63 36.64 38.68
N ARG A 354 65.64 37.52 38.55
CA ARG A 354 66.94 37.30 39.18
C ARG A 354 66.73 37.28 40.71
N PRO A 355 67.17 36.25 41.45
CA PRO A 355 67.11 36.28 42.90
C PRO A 355 67.99 37.42 43.43
N MET A 356 67.39 38.46 44.00
CA MET A 356 68.11 39.36 44.90
C MET A 356 68.40 38.56 46.17
N TYR A 357 69.67 38.42 46.53
CA TYR A 357 70.06 37.87 47.83
C TYR A 357 69.64 38.88 48.90
N GLU A 358 68.57 38.59 49.64
CA GLU A 358 68.30 39.34 50.88
C GLU A 358 69.33 38.91 51.93
N GLY A 359 70.24 39.84 52.21
CA GLY A 359 71.10 39.77 53.38
C GLY A 359 70.24 39.85 54.65
N LYS A 360 70.70 39.17 55.70
CA LYS A 360 70.10 39.20 57.03
C LYS A 360 70.00 40.64 57.54
N ASP A 361 68.81 41.08 57.91
CA ASP A 361 68.60 42.15 58.90
C ASP A 361 67.43 41.76 59.83
N GLY A 362 67.76 40.95 60.84
CA GLY A 362 66.84 40.52 61.90
C GLY A 362 66.57 41.65 62.88
N THR A 363 65.86 42.69 62.45
CA THR A 363 65.52 43.87 63.27
C THR A 363 64.02 44.21 63.20
N ILE A 364 63.26 43.56 62.33
CA ILE A 364 61.80 43.77 62.19
C ILE A 364 61.00 42.93 63.22
N GLU A 365 61.50 41.74 63.60
CA GLU A 365 60.79 40.86 64.56
C GLU A 365 60.80 41.42 66.00
N ASP A 366 61.85 42.15 66.40
CA ASP A 366 61.91 42.81 67.71
C ASP A 366 60.94 44.00 67.83
N ILE A 367 60.66 44.72 66.74
CA ILE A 367 59.70 45.83 66.72
C ILE A 367 58.25 45.31 66.84
N ILE A 368 57.95 44.17 66.20
CA ILE A 368 56.63 43.53 66.27
C ILE A 368 56.38 42.93 67.67
N THR A 369 57.42 42.37 68.30
CA THR A 369 57.32 41.84 69.67
C THR A 369 57.08 42.95 70.70
N GLY A 370 57.65 44.15 70.50
CA GLY A 370 57.39 45.33 71.33
C GLY A 370 55.94 45.86 71.26
N LEU A 371 55.30 45.83 70.08
CA LEU A 371 53.90 46.25 69.93
C LEU A 371 52.90 45.20 70.45
N THR A 372 53.27 43.92 70.43
CA THR A 372 52.39 42.83 70.89
C THR A 372 52.25 42.80 72.43
N LEU A 373 53.21 43.36 73.18
CA LEU A 373 53.14 43.47 74.64
C LEU A 373 52.22 44.60 75.16
N CYS A 374 51.70 45.47 74.29
CA CYS A 374 50.84 46.60 74.69
C CYS A 374 49.33 46.34 74.45
N CYS A 375 48.96 45.30 73.69
CA CYS A 375 47.56 44.94 73.42
C CYS A 375 47.01 43.77 74.27
N LEU A 376 47.76 43.30 75.27
CA LEU A 376 47.28 42.32 76.26
C LEU A 376 46.79 42.97 77.56
N TYR A 377 45.91 43.97 77.42
CA TYR A 377 44.94 44.32 78.45
C TYR A 377 43.57 44.58 77.82
N SER A 378 42.57 43.82 78.28
CA SER A 378 41.15 43.77 77.87
C SER A 378 40.78 42.91 76.65
N GLY A 379 40.25 41.71 76.95
CA GLY A 379 39.25 40.93 76.20
C GLY A 379 39.41 40.75 74.68
N GLY A 380 39.54 39.55 74.12
CA GLY A 380 39.08 38.25 74.61
C GLY A 380 38.34 37.51 73.49
N VAL A 381 38.14 36.20 73.67
CA VAL A 381 37.51 35.25 72.71
C VAL A 381 38.41 34.79 71.56
N THR A 382 38.42 33.47 71.39
CA THR A 382 39.31 32.66 70.56
C THR A 382 38.75 32.40 69.16
N TRP A 383 39.62 32.33 68.16
CA TRP A 383 39.30 31.74 66.85
C TRP A 383 39.81 30.29 66.78
N ALA A 384 38.94 29.38 66.32
CA ALA A 384 39.28 27.98 66.05
C ALA A 384 38.95 27.62 64.58
N PRO A 385 39.66 26.64 63.96
CA PRO A 385 39.82 26.59 62.51
C PRO A 385 38.78 25.73 61.75
N LEU A 386 38.77 25.89 60.42
CA LEU A 386 37.90 25.16 59.48
C LEU A 386 38.05 23.62 59.53
N ARG A 387 36.96 22.92 59.21
CA ARG A 387 37.00 21.63 58.48
C ARG A 387 36.00 21.62 57.31
N PRO A 388 36.31 20.94 56.19
CA PRO A 388 35.46 20.91 54.99
C PRO A 388 34.51 19.70 54.97
N GLY A 389 33.35 19.84 54.30
CA GLY A 389 32.51 18.69 53.98
C GLY A 389 31.15 19.03 53.38
N GLN A 390 30.74 18.25 52.37
CA GLN A 390 29.40 18.15 51.79
C GLN A 390 28.86 19.34 50.97
N ALA A 391 29.05 19.26 49.65
CA ALA A 391 28.14 19.83 48.66
C ALA A 391 27.87 18.78 47.57
N SER A 392 26.67 18.19 47.59
CA SER A 392 26.18 17.34 46.50
C SER A 392 24.66 17.40 46.47
N LEU A 393 24.10 18.01 45.43
CA LEU A 393 22.97 17.53 44.61
C LEU A 393 22.13 18.67 43.99
N ALA A 394 21.64 18.38 42.79
CA ALA A 394 20.47 18.96 42.12
C ALA A 394 20.48 20.47 41.76
N LEU A 395 21.03 20.79 40.58
CA LEU A 395 20.37 21.79 39.74
C LEU A 395 19.07 21.20 39.20
N SER A 396 17.93 21.77 39.59
CA SER A 396 16.66 21.63 38.87
C SER A 396 16.21 23.02 38.42
N LEU A 397 16.34 23.29 37.12
CA LEU A 397 15.95 24.58 36.54
C LEU A 397 14.43 24.66 36.41
N THR A 398 13.81 25.51 37.22
CA THR A 398 12.39 25.86 37.11
C THR A 398 12.17 26.84 35.97
N VAL A 399 11.15 26.61 35.14
CA VAL A 399 10.74 27.52 34.06
C VAL A 399 10.10 28.78 34.67
N PRO A 400 10.45 30.00 34.21
CA PRO A 400 9.82 31.23 34.71
C PRO A 400 8.45 31.46 34.06
N SER A 401 7.43 31.63 34.89
CA SER A 401 6.08 32.02 34.48
C SER A 401 5.98 33.52 34.18
N ILE A 402 5.22 33.88 33.15
CA ILE A 402 4.96 35.27 32.73
C ILE A 402 3.98 35.94 33.71
N PRO A 403 4.20 37.19 34.15
CA PRO A 403 3.26 37.92 35.00
C PRO A 403 2.09 38.50 34.20
N GLN A 404 0.88 38.50 34.81
CA GLN A 404 -0.23 39.34 34.36
C GLN A 404 -0.11 40.76 34.95
N PRO A 405 -0.59 41.80 34.25
CA PRO A 405 -0.81 43.11 34.83
C PRO A 405 -2.23 43.21 35.42
N GLU A 406 -2.34 43.75 36.64
CA GLU A 406 -3.62 44.21 37.17
C GLU A 406 -3.91 45.67 36.76
N GLY A 407 -5.20 46.01 36.72
CA GLY A 407 -5.65 47.31 37.22
C GLY A 407 -6.06 48.37 36.21
N GLY A 408 -7.38 48.54 36.06
CA GLY A 408 -7.98 49.84 36.41
C GLY A 408 -8.75 50.62 35.35
N SER A 409 -10.04 50.81 35.65
CA SER A 409 -10.90 51.96 35.26
C SER A 409 -11.31 52.12 33.79
N ALA A 410 -12.36 52.89 33.44
CA ALA A 410 -13.70 53.12 34.04
C ALA A 410 -14.44 54.10 33.10
N CYS A 411 -15.74 53.88 32.85
CA CYS A 411 -16.67 54.80 32.15
C CYS A 411 -16.32 55.11 30.67
N SER A 412 -17.27 55.36 29.75
CA SER A 412 -18.73 55.53 29.83
C SER A 412 -19.42 54.81 28.67
#